data_AF-A0AAU9U9B7-F1
#
_entry.id   AF-A0AAU9U9B7-F1
#
_cell.length_a   1.000
_cell.length_b   1.000
_cell.length_c   1.000
_cell.angle_alpha   90.00
_cell.angle_beta   90.00
_cell.angle_gamma   90.00
#
_symmetry.space_group_name_H-M   'P 1'
#
loop_
_entity.id
_entity.type
_entity.pdbx_description
1 polymer ?
#
loop_
_entity_poly.entity_id
_entity_poly.type
_entity_poly.pdbx_seq_one_letter_code
_entity_poly.pdbx_strand_id
1 'polypeptide(L)'
;MELEDAITVTKINSNIGEIYLLIGWQSRSFEIFIYHNDSVWKGKFSANRLTGFSKNLLMPENEYLANIKQCLSDYKEDYLYELKNDFFYWKRKLDKDSIIIEGFLPVNIQTSPNISRIDLIDILLALNRHLCNKVSYFKNKYENIQNEYEKCLKDTEEFINLKVDMEKTLSKKFLNLLNLKKDEVVMLHNAESSHKML
;
A
#
# COMPACT_ATOMS: atom_id res chain seq x y z
N MET A 1 0.59 -7.46 12.08
CA MET A 1 -0.03 -8.03 10.86
C MET A 1 -1.42 -7.44 10.80
N GLU A 2 -1.72 -6.65 9.77
CA GLU A 2 -3.03 -6.04 9.62
C GLU A 2 -4.08 -7.13 9.37
N LEU A 3 -5.33 -6.88 9.76
CA LEU A 3 -6.41 -7.88 9.64
C LEU A 3 -6.60 -8.34 8.18
N GLU A 4 -6.38 -7.42 7.24
CA GLU A 4 -6.40 -7.62 5.78
C GLU A 4 -5.31 -8.59 5.28
N ASP A 5 -4.17 -8.65 5.97
CA ASP A 5 -3.09 -9.58 5.62
C ASP A 5 -3.34 -10.99 6.14
N ALA A 6 -4.13 -11.10 7.22
CA ALA A 6 -4.37 -12.32 7.98
C ALA A 6 -5.59 -13.10 7.49
N ILE A 7 -6.60 -12.44 6.91
CA ILE A 7 -7.82 -13.09 6.45
C ILE A 7 -8.16 -12.61 5.04
N THR A 8 -8.51 -13.54 4.15
CA THR A 8 -9.09 -13.21 2.84
C THR A 8 -10.40 -13.94 2.63
N VAL A 9 -11.36 -13.26 2.00
CA VAL A 9 -12.61 -13.84 1.53
C VAL A 9 -12.74 -13.61 0.03
N THR A 10 -12.90 -14.69 -0.73
CA THR A 10 -12.91 -14.64 -2.21
C THR A 10 -14.06 -15.45 -2.76
N LYS A 11 -14.74 -14.94 -3.79
CA LYS A 11 -15.70 -15.71 -4.58
C LYS A 11 -15.00 -16.24 -5.83
N ILE A 12 -15.10 -17.54 -6.08
CA ILE A 12 -14.48 -18.19 -7.25
C ILE A 12 -15.45 -19.18 -7.92
N ASN A 13 -15.20 -19.47 -9.19
CA ASN A 13 -15.93 -20.49 -9.94
C ASN A 13 -15.16 -21.81 -9.92
N SER A 14 -15.84 -22.89 -9.56
CA SER A 14 -15.29 -24.24 -9.50
C SER A 14 -16.09 -25.21 -10.36
N ASN A 15 -15.62 -26.46 -10.46
CA ASN A 15 -16.33 -27.56 -11.11
C ASN A 15 -17.72 -27.86 -10.51
N ILE A 16 -17.97 -27.47 -9.26
CA ILE A 16 -19.26 -27.67 -8.58
C ILE A 16 -20.15 -26.42 -8.59
N GLY A 17 -19.71 -25.33 -9.23
CA GLY A 17 -20.39 -24.04 -9.24
C GLY A 17 -19.62 -22.95 -8.50
N GLU A 18 -20.32 -21.87 -8.15
CA GLU A 18 -19.76 -20.75 -7.42
C GLU A 18 -19.51 -21.11 -5.95
N ILE A 19 -18.29 -20.89 -5.47
CA ILE A 19 -17.90 -21.17 -4.09
C ILE A 19 -17.29 -19.93 -3.46
N TYR A 20 -17.42 -19.83 -2.13
CA TYR A 20 -16.77 -18.80 -1.34
C TYR A 20 -15.63 -19.40 -0.52
N LEU A 21 -14.46 -18.80 -0.61
CA LEU A 21 -13.28 -19.15 0.17
C LEU A 21 -13.13 -18.17 1.32
N LEU A 22 -12.93 -18.66 2.53
CA LEU A 22 -12.43 -17.90 3.67
C LEU A 22 -11.08 -18.50 4.05
N ILE A 23 -10.02 -17.70 4.00
CA ILE A 23 -8.65 -18.15 4.22
C ILE A 23 -8.05 -17.38 5.38
N GLY A 24 -7.57 -18.11 6.39
CA GLY A 24 -6.76 -17.56 7.48
C GLY A 24 -5.29 -17.82 7.20
N TRP A 25 -4.54 -16.75 6.88
CA TRP A 25 -3.13 -16.78 6.55
C TRP A 25 -2.24 -16.76 7.80
N GLN A 26 -1.16 -17.54 7.75
CA GLN A 26 -0.04 -17.53 8.69
C GLN A 26 1.26 -17.50 7.88
N SER A 27 2.39 -17.24 8.53
CA SER A 27 3.66 -17.00 7.83
C SER A 27 4.11 -18.13 6.89
N ARG A 28 3.77 -19.40 7.19
CA ARG A 28 4.14 -20.58 6.38
C ARG A 28 3.01 -21.62 6.28
N SER A 29 1.78 -21.20 6.54
CA SER A 29 0.61 -22.08 6.56
C SER A 29 -0.66 -21.27 6.38
N PHE A 30 -1.74 -21.93 6.01
CA PHE A 30 -3.07 -21.32 6.02
C PHE A 30 -4.14 -22.36 6.29
N GLU A 31 -5.27 -21.90 6.83
CA GLU A 31 -6.50 -22.69 6.91
C GLU A 31 -7.51 -22.12 5.91
N ILE A 32 -8.20 -23.00 5.20
CA ILE A 32 -9.21 -22.64 4.21
C ILE A 32 -10.56 -23.24 4.61
N PHE A 33 -11.59 -22.42 4.50
CA PHE A 33 -12.98 -22.82 4.60
C PHE A 33 -13.64 -22.56 3.25
N ILE A 34 -14.23 -23.59 2.66
CA ILE A 34 -14.91 -23.53 1.37
C ILE A 34 -16.39 -23.63 1.63
N TYR A 35 -17.16 -22.65 1.20
CA TYR A 35 -18.62 -22.63 1.33
C TYR A 35 -19.25 -22.84 -0.04
N HIS A 36 -20.09 -23.87 -0.15
CA HIS A 36 -20.92 -24.13 -1.33
C HIS A 36 -22.26 -24.69 -0.89
N ASN A 37 -23.35 -23.96 -1.18
CA ASN A 37 -24.67 -24.25 -0.59
C ASN A 37 -24.51 -24.48 0.92
N ASP A 38 -25.29 -25.35 1.54
CA ASP A 38 -25.25 -25.53 3.00
C ASP A 38 -24.07 -26.38 3.49
N SER A 39 -23.10 -26.66 2.63
CA SER A 39 -21.91 -27.44 2.93
C SER A 39 -20.69 -26.55 3.14
N VAL A 40 -19.89 -26.90 4.15
CA VAL A 40 -18.61 -26.26 4.46
C VAL A 40 -17.52 -27.31 4.47
N TRP A 41 -16.45 -27.08 3.71
CA TRP A 41 -15.25 -27.91 3.76
C TRP A 41 -14.13 -27.15 4.45
N LYS A 42 -13.40 -27.83 5.33
CA LYS A 42 -12.22 -27.27 6.00
C LYS A 42 -10.95 -27.97 5.51
N GLY A 43 -9.96 -27.18 5.13
CA GLY A 43 -8.63 -27.64 4.75
C GLY A 43 -7.53 -26.92 5.51
N LYS A 44 -6.37 -27.56 5.62
CA LYS A 44 -5.16 -26.96 6.21
C LYS A 44 -3.97 -27.19 5.31
N PHE A 45 -3.32 -26.09 4.93
CA PHE A 45 -2.05 -26.12 4.22
C PHE A 45 -0.91 -25.89 5.22
N SER A 46 -0.07 -26.91 5.41
CA SER A 46 1.04 -26.88 6.38
C SER A 46 2.36 -26.43 5.75
N ALA A 47 3.32 -26.03 6.59
CA ALA A 47 4.68 -25.71 6.14
C ALA A 47 5.38 -26.89 5.43
N ASN A 48 5.04 -28.12 5.77
CA ASN A 48 5.55 -29.31 5.09
C ASN A 48 5.00 -29.43 3.66
N ARG A 49 3.76 -29.02 3.42
CA ARG A 49 3.22 -28.92 2.06
C ARG A 49 3.88 -27.79 1.30
N LEU A 50 4.10 -26.64 1.93
CA LEU A 50 4.80 -25.51 1.31
C LEU A 50 6.18 -25.91 0.78
N THR A 51 6.99 -26.52 1.64
CA THR A 51 8.34 -27.02 1.29
C THR A 51 8.29 -28.10 0.20
N GLY A 52 7.30 -29.00 0.23
CA GLY A 52 7.11 -30.02 -0.80
C GLY A 52 6.80 -29.45 -2.17
N PHE A 53 5.80 -28.56 -2.28
CA PHE A 53 5.44 -27.94 -3.55
C PHE A 53 6.50 -26.98 -4.08
N SER A 54 7.14 -26.20 -3.20
CA SER A 54 8.27 -25.32 -3.55
C SER A 54 9.40 -26.09 -4.24
N LYS A 55 9.78 -27.27 -3.70
CA LYS A 55 10.79 -28.14 -4.31
C LYS A 55 10.33 -28.74 -5.63
N ASN A 56 9.08 -29.23 -5.70
CA ASN A 56 8.54 -29.86 -6.91
C ASN A 56 8.40 -28.89 -8.08
N LEU A 57 8.08 -27.62 -7.79
CA LEU A 57 7.93 -26.56 -8.78
C LEU A 57 9.23 -25.76 -9.01
N LEU A 58 10.34 -26.15 -8.36
CA LEU A 58 11.64 -25.45 -8.42
C LEU A 58 11.52 -23.94 -8.15
N MET A 59 10.67 -23.56 -7.19
CA MET A 59 10.35 -22.18 -6.86
C MET A 59 10.65 -21.89 -5.38
N PRO A 60 11.26 -20.74 -5.03
CA PRO A 60 11.49 -20.38 -3.62
C PRO A 60 10.19 -20.36 -2.80
N GLU A 61 10.24 -20.81 -1.54
CA GLU A 61 9.04 -20.91 -0.69
C GLU A 61 8.27 -19.60 -0.55
N ASN A 62 8.99 -18.47 -0.41
CA ASN A 62 8.37 -17.15 -0.27
C ASN A 62 7.63 -16.73 -1.55
N GLU A 63 8.21 -17.02 -2.71
CA GLU A 63 7.60 -16.73 -4.01
C GLU A 63 6.38 -17.63 -4.26
N TYR A 64 6.52 -18.93 -3.95
CA TYR A 64 5.41 -19.86 -4.07
C TYR A 64 4.25 -19.50 -3.13
N LEU A 65 4.52 -19.12 -1.88
CA LEU A 65 3.49 -18.66 -0.95
C LEU A 65 2.81 -17.36 -1.44
N ALA A 66 3.57 -16.42 -1.99
CA ALA A 66 3.03 -15.20 -2.57
C ALA A 66 2.11 -15.52 -3.77
N ASN A 67 2.51 -16.46 -4.63
CA ASN A 67 1.70 -16.92 -5.76
C ASN A 67 0.40 -17.61 -5.30
N ILE A 68 0.47 -18.45 -4.26
CA ILE A 68 -0.74 -19.03 -3.64
C ILE A 68 -1.65 -17.93 -3.09
N LYS A 69 -1.09 -16.96 -2.36
CA LYS A 69 -1.88 -15.85 -1.82
C LYS A 69 -2.58 -15.11 -2.94
N GLN A 70 -1.84 -14.74 -4.00
CA GLN A 70 -2.42 -14.02 -5.13
C GLN A 70 -3.47 -14.82 -5.91
N CYS A 71 -3.35 -16.14 -6.02
CA CYS A 71 -4.32 -16.96 -6.74
C CYS A 71 -5.55 -17.33 -5.91
N LEU A 72 -5.47 -17.35 -4.58
CA LEU A 72 -6.61 -17.66 -3.72
C LEU A 72 -7.31 -16.41 -3.16
N SER A 73 -6.61 -15.26 -3.12
CA SER A 73 -7.15 -13.99 -2.63
C SER A 73 -7.93 -13.20 -3.69
N ASP A 74 -7.64 -13.39 -4.97
CA ASP A 74 -8.29 -12.66 -6.06
C ASP A 74 -8.81 -13.60 -7.14
N TYR A 75 -9.91 -13.19 -7.80
CA TYR A 75 -10.39 -13.90 -8.98
C TYR A 75 -9.43 -13.67 -10.16
N LYS A 76 -9.00 -14.75 -10.80
CA LYS A 76 -8.16 -14.74 -11.99
C LYS A 76 -8.70 -15.68 -13.06
N GLU A 77 -8.85 -15.20 -14.29
CA GLU A 77 -9.38 -15.97 -15.43
C GLU A 77 -8.46 -17.14 -15.84
N ASP A 78 -7.16 -16.97 -15.61
CA ASP A 78 -6.11 -17.96 -15.91
C ASP A 78 -6.09 -19.11 -14.89
N TYR A 79 -6.88 -19.03 -13.82
CA TYR A 79 -6.96 -20.07 -12.80
C TYR A 79 -8.23 -20.92 -12.91
N LEU A 80 -8.07 -22.22 -12.64
CA LEU A 80 -9.15 -23.19 -12.50
C LEU A 80 -9.11 -23.78 -11.11
N TYR A 81 -10.26 -23.81 -10.46
CA TYR A 81 -10.41 -24.37 -9.12
C TYR A 81 -11.29 -25.62 -9.20
N GLU A 82 -10.87 -26.68 -8.54
CA GLU A 82 -11.58 -27.96 -8.56
C GLU A 82 -11.68 -28.52 -7.15
N LEU A 83 -12.89 -28.90 -6.74
CA LEU A 83 -13.16 -29.67 -5.56
C LEU A 83 -13.54 -31.10 -5.98
N LYS A 84 -12.65 -32.06 -5.71
CA LYS A 84 -12.83 -33.46 -6.14
C LYS A 84 -12.10 -34.41 -5.19
N ASN A 85 -12.75 -35.53 -4.85
CA ASN A 85 -12.17 -36.61 -4.03
C ASN A 85 -11.57 -36.12 -2.71
N ASP A 86 -12.26 -35.24 -1.99
CA ASP A 86 -11.78 -34.64 -0.73
C ASP A 86 -10.49 -33.79 -0.87
N PHE A 87 -10.20 -33.32 -2.09
CA PHE A 87 -9.11 -32.39 -2.36
C PHE A 87 -9.62 -31.14 -3.05
N PHE A 88 -9.08 -30.00 -2.63
CA PHE A 88 -9.22 -28.73 -3.32
C PHE A 88 -7.95 -28.42 -4.11
N TYR A 89 -8.10 -28.16 -5.40
CA TYR A 89 -7.02 -27.91 -6.35
C TYR A 89 -7.10 -26.47 -6.87
N TRP A 90 -5.95 -25.83 -7.05
CA TRP A 90 -5.79 -24.61 -7.84
C TRP A 90 -4.81 -24.89 -8.98
N LYS A 91 -5.26 -24.63 -10.20
CA LYS A 91 -4.55 -24.95 -11.43
C LYS A 91 -4.41 -23.70 -12.28
N ARG A 92 -3.26 -23.49 -12.92
CA ARG A 92 -3.02 -22.38 -13.84
C ARG A 92 -3.09 -22.86 -15.29
N LYS A 93 -3.82 -22.13 -16.12
CA LYS A 93 -3.81 -22.25 -17.58
C LYS A 93 -2.56 -21.52 -18.09
N LEU A 94 -1.72 -22.21 -18.86
CA LEU A 94 -0.58 -21.58 -19.51
C LEU A 94 -0.92 -21.12 -20.94
N ASP A 95 -1.63 -21.98 -21.67
CA ASP A 95 -2.08 -21.79 -23.05
C ASP A 95 -3.46 -22.45 -23.22
N LYS A 96 -4.01 -22.45 -24.44
CA LYS A 96 -5.37 -22.98 -24.71
C LYS A 96 -5.60 -24.43 -24.27
N ASP A 97 -4.56 -25.26 -24.27
CA ASP A 97 -4.68 -26.71 -23.98
C ASP A 97 -3.82 -27.20 -22.79
N SER A 98 -3.02 -26.31 -22.17
CA SER A 98 -2.06 -26.70 -21.14
C SER A 98 -2.47 -26.18 -19.76
N ILE A 99 -2.72 -27.11 -18.84
CA ILE A 99 -3.09 -26.83 -17.44
C ILE A 99 -2.03 -27.41 -16.51
N ILE A 100 -1.47 -26.57 -15.63
CA ILE A 100 -0.55 -27.00 -14.57
C ILE A 100 -1.28 -27.00 -13.23
N ILE A 101 -1.11 -28.08 -12.47
CA ILE A 101 -1.54 -28.13 -11.07
C ILE A 101 -0.48 -27.40 -10.25
N GLU A 102 -0.81 -26.19 -9.79
CA GLU A 102 0.09 -25.40 -8.95
C GLU A 102 0.03 -25.82 -7.50
N GLY A 103 -1.12 -26.35 -7.05
CA GLY A 103 -1.18 -27.00 -5.76
C GLY A 103 -2.54 -27.59 -5.44
N PHE A 104 -2.56 -28.32 -4.33
CA PHE A 104 -3.77 -28.92 -3.79
C PHE A 104 -3.63 -29.17 -2.29
N LEU A 105 -4.78 -29.27 -1.62
CA LEU A 105 -4.85 -29.61 -0.20
C LEU A 105 -6.08 -30.48 0.10
N PRO A 106 -5.98 -31.40 1.07
CA PRO A 106 -7.10 -32.21 1.52
C PRO A 106 -8.08 -31.33 2.29
N VAL A 107 -9.36 -31.57 2.06
CA VAL A 107 -10.46 -30.86 2.71
C VAL A 107 -11.48 -31.86 3.24
N ASN A 108 -12.00 -31.58 4.43
CA ASN A 108 -12.98 -32.43 5.09
C ASN A 108 -14.30 -31.66 5.23
N ILE A 109 -15.40 -32.27 4.79
CA ILE A 109 -16.73 -31.71 5.01
C ILE A 109 -17.00 -31.61 6.51
N GLN A 110 -17.56 -30.48 6.94
CA GLN A 110 -17.90 -30.21 8.32
C GLN A 110 -19.37 -30.52 8.55
N THR A 111 -19.68 -31.61 9.26
CA THR A 111 -21.04 -32.00 9.63
C THR A 111 -21.65 -31.09 10.70
N SER A 112 -20.81 -30.47 11.53
CA SER A 112 -21.18 -29.41 12.48
C SER A 112 -20.14 -28.30 12.37
N PRO A 113 -20.28 -27.38 11.41
CA PRO A 113 -19.26 -26.37 11.17
C PRO A 113 -19.18 -25.42 12.37
N ASN A 114 -17.98 -25.31 12.96
CA ASN A 114 -17.69 -24.30 13.99
C ASN A 114 -17.79 -22.86 13.44
N ILE A 115 -17.81 -22.71 12.12
CA ILE A 115 -17.98 -21.44 11.40
C ILE A 115 -19.09 -21.66 10.39
N SER A 116 -20.27 -21.17 10.72
CA SER A 116 -21.46 -21.20 9.88
C SER A 116 -21.38 -20.14 8.77
N ARG A 117 -22.33 -20.21 7.83
CA ARG A 117 -22.52 -19.14 6.84
C ARG A 117 -22.84 -17.79 7.47
N ILE A 118 -23.51 -17.77 8.63
CA ILE A 118 -23.81 -16.54 9.36
C ILE A 118 -22.51 -15.91 9.85
N ASP A 119 -21.57 -16.73 10.34
CA ASP A 119 -20.25 -16.25 10.77
C ASP A 119 -19.44 -15.67 9.60
N LEU A 120 -19.59 -16.19 8.37
CA LEU A 120 -18.97 -15.59 7.18
C LEU A 120 -19.48 -14.17 6.92
N ILE A 121 -20.78 -13.94 7.05
CA ILE A 121 -21.39 -12.61 6.88
C ILE A 121 -20.89 -11.67 7.98
N ASP A 122 -20.84 -12.12 9.22
CA ASP A 122 -20.34 -11.31 10.34
C ASP A 122 -18.86 -10.96 10.16
N ILE A 123 -18.04 -11.89 9.66
CA ILE A 123 -16.64 -11.62 9.28
C ILE A 123 -16.57 -10.56 8.18
N LEU A 124 -17.38 -10.66 7.14
CA LEU A 124 -17.42 -9.68 6.06
C LEU A 124 -17.86 -8.29 6.55
N LEU A 125 -18.84 -8.22 7.44
CA LEU A 125 -19.28 -6.97 8.07
C LEU A 125 -18.19 -6.37 8.96
N ALA A 126 -17.48 -7.19 9.73
CA ALA A 126 -16.36 -6.75 10.55
C ALA A 126 -15.21 -6.22 9.69
N LEU A 127 -14.85 -6.92 8.61
CA LEU A 127 -13.84 -6.48 7.63
C LEU A 127 -14.25 -5.16 6.97
N ASN A 128 -15.50 -5.03 6.54
CA ASN A 128 -16.01 -3.80 5.95
C ASN A 128 -15.93 -2.62 6.93
N ARG A 129 -16.34 -2.82 8.19
CA ARG A 129 -16.26 -1.80 9.24
C ARG A 129 -14.81 -1.38 9.50
N HIS A 130 -13.89 -2.34 9.54
CA HIS A 130 -12.45 -2.08 9.68
C HIS A 130 -11.92 -1.22 8.53
N LEU A 131 -12.22 -1.60 7.29
CA LEU A 131 -11.83 -0.86 6.09
C LEU A 131 -12.43 0.56 6.07
N CYS A 132 -13.71 0.72 6.39
CA CYS A 132 -14.36 2.02 6.48
C CYS A 132 -13.69 2.94 7.52
N ASN A 133 -13.33 2.40 8.69
CA ASN A 133 -12.59 3.16 9.71
C ASN A 133 -11.20 3.57 9.21
N LYS A 134 -10.50 2.67 8.52
CA LYS A 134 -9.16 2.91 7.96
C LYS A 134 -9.20 3.98 6.85
N VAL A 135 -10.18 3.92 5.96
CA VAL A 135 -10.43 4.95 4.94
C VAL A 135 -10.71 6.29 5.59
N SER A 136 -11.55 6.33 6.62
CA SER A 136 -11.87 7.57 7.34
C SER A 136 -10.63 8.15 8.04
N TYR A 137 -9.82 7.30 8.67
CA TYR A 137 -8.55 7.69 9.27
C TYR A 137 -7.58 8.29 8.24
N PHE A 138 -7.39 7.62 7.10
CA PHE A 138 -6.50 8.11 6.05
C PHE A 138 -7.00 9.40 5.41
N LYS A 139 -8.32 9.55 5.24
CA LYS A 139 -8.92 10.79 4.75
C LYS A 139 -8.63 11.96 5.68
N ASN A 140 -8.87 11.80 6.99
CA ASN A 140 -8.57 12.83 7.98
C ASN A 140 -7.07 13.17 8.03
N LYS A 141 -6.21 12.15 7.94
CA LYS A 141 -4.76 12.35 7.89
C LYS A 141 -4.33 13.12 6.63
N TYR A 142 -4.92 12.80 5.49
CA TYR A 142 -4.66 13.49 4.23
C TYR A 142 -5.08 14.96 4.31
N GLU A 143 -6.29 15.23 4.80
CA GLU A 143 -6.79 16.60 4.99
C GLU A 143 -5.87 17.42 5.93
N ASN A 144 -5.39 16.81 7.02
CA ASN A 144 -4.43 17.46 7.92
C ASN A 144 -3.10 17.78 7.23
N ILE A 145 -2.52 16.81 6.50
CA ILE A 145 -1.27 17.01 5.76
C ILE A 145 -1.43 18.10 4.70
N GLN A 146 -2.57 18.13 4.01
CA GLN A 146 -2.87 19.14 3.01
C GLN A 146 -2.94 20.55 3.64
N ASN A 147 -3.63 20.69 4.76
CA ASN A 147 -3.70 21.96 5.48
C ASN A 147 -2.33 22.43 5.98
N GLU A 148 -1.50 21.52 6.49
CA GLU A 148 -0.12 21.83 6.90
C GLU A 148 0.75 22.24 5.72
N TYR A 149 0.60 21.58 4.58
CA TYR A 149 1.30 21.92 3.35
C TYR A 149 0.92 23.32 2.84
N GLU A 150 -0.37 23.64 2.78
CA GLU A 150 -0.85 24.97 2.37
C GLU A 150 -0.35 26.06 3.31
N LYS A 151 -0.33 25.81 4.62
CA LYS A 151 0.23 26.74 5.60
C LYS A 151 1.74 26.96 5.38
N CYS A 152 2.49 25.88 5.20
CA CYS A 152 3.94 25.95 4.96
C CYS A 152 4.27 26.72 3.67
N LEU A 153 3.47 26.52 2.63
CA LEU A 153 3.59 27.24 1.36
C LEU A 153 3.38 28.75 1.58
N LYS A 154 2.32 29.13 2.30
CA LYS A 154 2.06 30.53 2.66
C LYS A 154 3.18 31.15 3.50
N ASP A 155 3.64 30.45 4.54
CA ASP A 155 4.73 30.91 5.40
C ASP A 155 6.03 31.12 4.59
N THR A 156 6.27 30.26 3.58
CA THR A 156 7.40 30.38 2.66
C THR A 156 7.29 31.61 1.77
N GLU A 157 6.12 31.89 1.22
CA GLU A 157 5.86 33.10 0.41
C GLU A 157 6.06 34.37 1.25
N GLU A 158 5.54 34.39 2.48
CA GLU A 158 5.74 35.50 3.42
C GLU A 158 7.21 35.72 3.74
N PHE A 159 7.98 34.64 3.96
CA PHE A 159 9.41 34.72 4.23
C PHE A 159 10.22 35.25 3.03
N ILE A 160 9.88 34.83 1.81
CA ILE A 160 10.51 35.34 0.58
C ILE A 160 10.25 36.84 0.44
N ASN A 161 9.01 37.30 0.66
CA ASN A 161 8.68 38.72 0.59
C ASN A 161 9.45 39.54 1.62
N LEU A 162 9.51 39.06 2.87
CA LEU A 162 10.29 39.71 3.93
C LEU A 162 11.77 39.79 3.57
N LYS A 163 12.35 38.72 3.02
CA LYS A 163 13.75 38.68 2.56
C LYS A 163 14.00 39.75 1.50
N VAL A 164 13.13 39.83 0.48
CA VAL A 164 13.25 40.81 -0.60
C VAL A 164 13.20 42.25 -0.07
N ASP A 165 12.31 42.54 0.87
CA ASP A 165 12.19 43.87 1.45
C ASP A 165 13.38 44.24 2.36
N MET A 166 13.92 43.26 3.08
CA MET A 166 15.17 43.42 3.82
C MET A 166 16.35 43.71 2.89
N GLU A 167 16.48 42.96 1.79
CA GLU A 167 17.53 43.17 0.77
C GLU A 167 17.44 44.59 0.17
N LYS A 168 16.25 45.02 -0.27
CA LYS A 168 16.02 46.39 -0.78
C LYS A 168 16.42 47.45 0.24
N THR A 169 16.03 47.26 1.49
CA THR A 169 16.33 48.21 2.58
C THR A 169 17.83 48.29 2.83
N LEU A 170 18.51 47.14 2.85
CA LEU A 170 19.95 47.06 3.07
C LEU A 170 20.72 47.70 1.90
N SER A 171 20.35 47.38 0.66
CA SER A 171 20.94 47.98 -0.54
C SER A 171 20.78 49.51 -0.56
N LYS A 172 19.61 50.03 -0.16
CA LYS A 172 19.38 51.48 -0.06
C LYS A 172 20.28 52.14 0.98
N LYS A 173 20.46 51.50 2.15
CA LYS A 173 21.39 52.00 3.18
C LYS A 173 22.84 52.00 2.69
N PHE A 174 23.27 50.92 2.02
CA PHE A 174 24.60 50.86 1.41
C PHE A 174 24.81 51.93 0.35
N LEU A 175 23.83 52.15 -0.53
CA LEU A 175 23.91 53.18 -1.56
C LEU A 175 24.04 54.58 -0.94
N ASN A 176 23.28 54.87 0.12
CA ASN A 176 23.39 56.13 0.85
C ASN A 176 24.78 56.34 1.46
N LEU A 177 25.36 55.30 2.06
CA LEU A 177 26.73 55.35 2.59
C LEU A 177 27.77 55.59 1.49
N LEU A 178 27.62 54.91 0.36
CA LEU A 178 28.48 55.10 -0.82
C LEU A 178 28.40 56.52 -1.35
N ASN A 179 27.20 57.10 -1.44
CA ASN A 179 27.01 58.49 -1.88
C ASN A 179 27.65 59.47 -0.90
N LEU A 180 27.45 59.29 0.41
CA LEU A 180 28.11 60.13 1.43
C LEU A 180 29.64 60.08 1.30
N LYS A 181 30.22 58.89 1.09
CA LYS A 181 31.66 58.73 0.88
C LYS A 181 32.14 59.32 -0.44
N LYS A 182 31.36 59.20 -1.51
CA LYS A 182 31.65 59.85 -2.79
C LYS A 182 31.67 61.37 -2.63
N ASP A 183 30.69 61.94 -1.95
CA ASP A 183 30.58 63.38 -1.73
C ASP A 183 31.75 63.90 -0.87
N GLU A 184 32.15 63.17 0.18
CA GLU A 184 33.37 63.47 0.95
C GLU A 184 34.62 63.50 0.07
N VAL A 185 34.81 62.51 -0.80
CA VAL A 185 35.96 62.45 -1.71
C VAL A 185 35.95 63.63 -2.70
N VAL A 186 34.78 63.98 -3.27
CA VAL A 186 34.64 65.12 -4.17
C VAL A 186 34.99 66.43 -3.46
N MET A 187 34.51 66.62 -2.23
CA MET A 187 34.81 67.80 -1.41
C MET A 187 36.32 67.92 -1.15
N LEU A 188 36.98 66.84 -0.74
CA LEU A 188 38.43 66.81 -0.51
C LEU A 188 39.22 67.11 -1.78
N HIS A 189 38.82 66.52 -2.91
CA HIS A 189 39.48 66.75 -4.20
C HIS A 189 39.36 68.21 -4.67
N ASN A 190 38.19 68.82 -4.51
CA ASN A 190 37.97 70.22 -4.85
C ASN A 190 38.78 71.17 -3.94
N ALA A 191 38.92 70.84 -2.66
CA ALA A 191 39.75 71.60 -1.72
C ALA A 191 41.24 71.53 -2.09
N GLU A 192 41.77 70.34 -2.43
CA GLU A 192 43.14 70.18 -2.92
C GLU A 192 43.39 70.91 -4.24
N SER A 193 42.41 70.89 -5.15
CA SER A 193 42.50 71.57 -6.45
C SER A 193 42.54 73.09 -6.29
N SER A 194 41.80 73.64 -5.32
CA SER A 194 41.77 75.06 -5.00
C SER A 194 43.06 75.55 -4.32
N HIS A 195 43.75 74.68 -3.58
CA HIS A 195 45.05 74.99 -2.99
C HIS A 195 46.23 74.95 -3.97
N LYS A 196 46.09 74.30 -5.13
CA LYS A 196 47.11 74.29 -6.19
C LYS A 196 47.02 75.47 -7.17
N MET A 197 45.97 76.29 -7.09
CA MET A 197 45.77 77.49 -7.94
C MET A 197 46.17 78.82 -7.26
N LEU A 198 46.65 78.77 -6.01
CA LEU A 198 47.27 79.88 -5.28
C LEU A 198 48.78 79.68 -5.24
#